data_AF-A0A356DVD1-F1
#
_entry.id   AF-A0A356DVD1-F1
#
_cell.length_a   1.000
_cell.length_b   1.000
_cell.length_c   1.000
_cell.angle_alpha   90.00
_cell.angle_beta   90.00
_cell.angle_gamma   90.00
#
_symmetry.space_group_name_H-M   'P 1'
#
loop_
_entity.id
_entity.type
_entity.pdbx_description
1 polymer ?
#
loop_
_entity_poly.entity_id
_entity_poly.type
_entity_poly.pdbx_seq_one_letter_code
_entity_poly.pdbx_strand_id
1 'polypeptide(L)'
;MGDEADGVLYSAMYYQQKLAPVILVSGDVDHANSSKILLMELGVPEDAIILQSDAANLRQDVSRSLDIIREKEIKSIILVTSALKMDRTMFLLRENSLTITPAPTNYQVTLNDWQNLTDWKWQDIVTHLLPTSASLEQTSQTLWEYFGLTYYRIRAIF
;
A
#
# COMPACT_ATOMS: atom_id res chain seq x y z
N MET A 1 -1.85 -6.89 -14.88
CA MET A 1 -3.04 -6.33 -15.56
C MET A 1 -4.26 -6.26 -14.65
N GLY A 2 -4.55 -7.24 -13.78
CA GLY A 2 -5.68 -7.15 -12.83
C GLY A 2 -5.48 -6.15 -11.67
N ASP A 3 -4.31 -6.19 -11.01
CA ASP A 3 -4.04 -5.42 -9.78
C ASP A 3 -4.18 -3.88 -9.92
N GLU A 4 -3.88 -3.38 -11.11
CA GLU A 4 -3.94 -1.96 -11.46
C GLU A 4 -5.38 -1.48 -11.65
N ALA A 5 -6.22 -2.28 -12.30
CA ALA A 5 -7.64 -1.98 -12.47
C ALA A 5 -8.38 -1.98 -11.12
N ASP A 6 -8.04 -2.92 -10.22
CA ASP A 6 -8.60 -2.97 -8.86
C ASP A 6 -8.26 -1.68 -8.09
N GLY A 7 -7.01 -1.19 -8.17
CA GLY A 7 -6.59 0.07 -7.55
C GLY A 7 -7.41 1.26 -8.00
N VAL A 8 -7.70 1.36 -9.30
CA VAL A 8 -8.53 2.41 -9.86
C VAL A 8 -9.98 2.34 -9.34
N LEU A 9 -10.55 1.14 -9.30
CA LEU A 9 -11.91 0.91 -8.79
C LEU A 9 -12.05 1.32 -7.31
N TYR A 10 -11.13 0.86 -6.45
CA TYR A 10 -11.14 1.25 -5.04
C TYR A 10 -10.95 2.75 -4.86
N SER A 11 -10.09 3.38 -5.67
CA SER A 11 -9.87 4.84 -5.63
C SER A 11 -11.15 5.62 -5.97
N ALA A 12 -11.88 5.21 -7.01
CA ALA A 12 -13.17 5.78 -7.35
C ALA A 12 -14.20 5.57 -6.23
N MET A 13 -14.23 4.38 -5.62
CA MET A 13 -15.11 4.09 -4.48
C MET A 13 -14.82 5.01 -3.28
N TYR A 14 -13.55 5.22 -2.92
CA TYR A 14 -13.18 6.12 -1.83
C TYR A 14 -13.57 7.58 -2.10
N TYR A 15 -13.47 8.02 -3.36
CA TYR A 15 -13.95 9.32 -3.79
C TYR A 15 -15.47 9.46 -3.65
N GLN A 16 -16.23 8.48 -4.15
CA GLN A 16 -17.70 8.47 -4.05
C GLN A 16 -18.20 8.43 -2.60
N GLN A 17 -17.47 7.75 -1.71
CA GLN A 17 -17.73 7.73 -0.27
C GLN A 17 -17.30 9.01 0.47
N LYS A 18 -16.75 10.00 -0.25
CA LYS A 18 -16.26 11.28 0.28
C LYS A 18 -15.13 11.12 1.31
N LEU A 19 -14.37 10.03 1.22
CA LEU A 19 -13.21 9.76 2.09
C LEU A 19 -11.94 10.45 1.57
N ALA A 20 -11.85 10.62 0.24
CA ALA A 20 -10.76 11.33 -0.41
C ALA A 20 -11.33 12.24 -1.51
N PRO A 21 -11.34 13.58 -1.33
CA PRO A 21 -11.93 14.51 -2.30
C PRO A 21 -11.05 14.71 -3.56
N VAL A 22 -9.84 14.15 -3.58
CA VAL A 22 -8.88 14.25 -4.68
C VAL A 22 -8.15 12.92 -4.79
N ILE A 23 -7.89 12.48 -6.02
CA ILE A 23 -7.13 11.27 -6.34
C ILE A 23 -5.82 11.67 -7.03
N LEU A 24 -4.69 11.27 -6.45
CA LEU A 24 -3.38 11.37 -7.09
C LEU A 24 -3.04 10.02 -7.72
N VAL A 25 -2.89 10.00 -9.04
CA VAL A 25 -2.48 8.81 -9.79
C VAL A 25 -1.01 8.94 -10.12
N SER A 26 -0.20 8.03 -9.58
CA SER A 26 1.24 7.96 -9.81
C SER A 26 1.60 6.72 -10.64
N GLY A 27 2.59 6.82 -11.52
CA GLY A 27 2.99 5.72 -12.40
C GLY A 27 3.66 6.21 -13.68
N ASP A 28 3.84 5.30 -14.65
CA ASP A 28 4.25 5.70 -15.99
C ASP A 28 3.13 6.44 -16.74
N VAL A 29 3.49 7.09 -17.84
CA VAL A 29 2.56 7.93 -18.64
C VAL A 29 1.35 7.14 -19.14
N ASP A 30 1.55 5.91 -19.61
CA ASP A 30 0.46 5.13 -20.20
C ASP A 30 -0.50 4.63 -19.12
N HIS A 31 0.04 4.15 -17.99
CA HIS A 31 -0.72 3.72 -16.83
C HIS A 31 -1.50 4.88 -16.19
N ALA A 32 -0.85 6.02 -15.98
CA ALA A 32 -1.48 7.19 -15.38
C ALA A 32 -2.64 7.71 -16.23
N ASN A 33 -2.45 7.81 -17.56
CA ASN A 33 -3.49 8.24 -18.48
C ASN A 33 -4.66 7.24 -18.55
N SER A 34 -4.35 5.94 -18.63
CA SER A 34 -5.37 4.88 -18.67
C SER A 34 -6.20 4.86 -17.37
N SER A 35 -5.54 5.02 -16.23
CA SER A 35 -6.19 5.12 -14.92
C SER A 35 -7.08 6.36 -14.82
N LYS A 36 -6.63 7.51 -15.32
CA LYS A 36 -7.45 8.74 -15.39
C LYS A 36 -8.72 8.53 -16.21
N ILE A 37 -8.59 7.95 -17.41
CA ILE A 37 -9.76 7.68 -18.27
C ILE A 37 -10.76 6.79 -17.52
N LEU A 38 -10.30 5.70 -16.90
CA LEU A 38 -11.16 4.80 -16.16
C LEU A 38 -11.81 5.48 -14.94
N LEU A 39 -11.08 6.30 -14.19
CA LEU A 39 -11.65 7.08 -13.08
C LEU A 39 -12.77 8.02 -13.56
N MET A 40 -12.57 8.66 -14.72
CA MET A 40 -13.58 9.53 -15.33
C MET A 40 -14.82 8.74 -15.76
N GLU A 41 -14.65 7.56 -16.35
CA GLU A 41 -15.76 6.65 -16.68
C GLU A 41 -16.53 6.19 -15.43
N LEU A 42 -15.84 6.07 -14.29
CA LEU A 42 -16.43 5.74 -12.98
C LEU A 42 -17.07 6.96 -12.27
N GLY A 43 -17.14 8.11 -12.93
CA GLY A 43 -17.82 9.30 -12.45
C GLY A 43 -16.98 10.22 -11.54
N VAL A 44 -15.66 10.03 -11.48
CA VAL A 44 -14.75 10.99 -10.85
C VAL A 44 -14.51 12.16 -11.81
N PRO A 45 -14.77 13.41 -11.42
CA PRO A 45 -14.57 14.55 -12.32
C PRO A 45 -13.06 14.79 -12.54
N GLU A 46 -12.70 15.31 -13.72
CA GLU A 46 -11.31 15.48 -14.14
C GLU A 46 -10.49 16.38 -13.20
N ASP A 47 -11.12 17.40 -12.61
CA ASP A 47 -10.51 18.34 -11.67
C ASP A 47 -10.17 17.70 -10.30
N ALA A 48 -10.80 16.58 -9.96
CA ALA A 48 -10.47 15.78 -8.79
C ALA A 48 -9.32 14.80 -9.04
N ILE A 49 -8.81 14.67 -10.27
CA ILE A 49 -7.75 13.73 -10.64
C ILE A 49 -6.45 14.48 -10.92
N ILE A 50 -5.41 14.21 -10.13
CA ILE A 50 -4.06 14.72 -10.35
C ILE A 50 -3.21 13.59 -10.93
N LEU A 51 -2.49 13.88 -12.01
CA LEU A 51 -1.55 12.95 -12.59
C LEU A 51 -0.12 13.29 -12.19
N GLN A 52 0.63 12.27 -11.77
CA GLN A 52 2.07 12.31 -11.64
C GLN A 52 2.66 11.15 -12.46
N SER A 53 2.87 11.40 -13.75
CA SER A 53 3.29 10.39 -14.72
C SER A 53 4.80 10.38 -15.04
N ASP A 54 5.53 11.35 -14.47
CA ASP A 54 6.97 11.41 -14.61
C ASP A 54 7.57 10.71 -13.39
N ALA A 55 7.87 9.41 -13.47
CA ALA A 55 8.66 8.66 -12.49
C ALA A 55 9.34 7.46 -13.15
N ALA A 56 10.67 7.39 -13.05
CA ALA A 56 11.42 6.25 -13.59
C ALA A 56 11.53 5.08 -12.59
N ASN A 57 11.24 5.32 -11.30
CA ASN A 57 11.28 4.31 -10.25
C ASN A 57 10.44 4.72 -9.03
N LEU A 58 10.21 3.77 -8.12
CA LEU A 58 9.38 3.95 -6.93
C LEU A 58 9.85 5.08 -6.00
N ARG A 59 11.17 5.31 -5.88
CA ARG A 59 11.68 6.40 -5.02
C ARG A 59 11.31 7.78 -5.60
N GLN A 60 11.48 7.94 -6.91
CA GLN A 60 11.09 9.17 -7.61
C GLN A 60 9.58 9.36 -7.57
N ASP A 61 8.81 8.28 -7.74
CA ASP A 61 7.36 8.30 -7.67
C ASP A 61 6.87 8.82 -6.31
N VAL A 62 7.36 8.22 -5.22
CA VAL A 62 7.04 8.67 -3.86
C VAL A 62 7.50 10.10 -3.62
N SER A 63 8.72 10.47 -4.04
CA SER A 63 9.24 11.84 -3.84
C SER A 63 8.37 12.88 -4.55
N ARG A 64 8.06 12.68 -5.83
CA ARG A 64 7.27 13.62 -6.64
C ARG A 64 5.82 13.68 -6.16
N SER A 65 5.25 12.55 -5.78
CA SER A 65 3.94 12.50 -5.14
C SER A 65 3.91 13.30 -3.82
N LEU A 66 4.95 13.18 -2.99
CA LEU A 66 5.07 13.95 -1.75
C LEU A 66 5.17 15.46 -2.00
N ASP A 67 5.86 15.88 -3.06
CA ASP A 67 5.96 17.30 -3.40
C ASP A 67 4.58 17.88 -3.76
N ILE A 68 3.78 17.16 -4.55
CA ILE A 68 2.38 17.53 -4.87
C ILE A 68 1.51 17.55 -3.61
N ILE A 69 1.64 16.54 -2.75
CA ILE A 69 0.89 16.44 -1.48
C ILE A 69 1.21 17.64 -0.57
N ARG A 70 2.48 18.04 -0.48
CA ARG A 70 2.92 19.19 0.32
C ARG A 70 2.44 20.51 -0.27
N GLU A 71 2.54 20.70 -1.59
CA GLU A 71 2.05 21.90 -2.27
C GLU A 71 0.55 22.13 -2.04
N LYS A 72 -0.22 21.04 -1.98
CA LYS A 72 -1.66 21.06 -1.70
C LYS A 72 -2.02 21.04 -0.22
N GLU A 73 -1.03 21.12 0.67
CA GLU A 73 -1.19 21.10 2.12
C GLU A 73 -1.97 19.88 2.65
N ILE A 74 -1.88 18.74 1.94
CA ILE A 74 -2.57 17.50 2.29
C ILE A 74 -1.83 16.83 3.45
N LYS A 75 -2.56 16.59 4.55
CA LYS A 75 -2.02 16.00 5.79
C LYS A 75 -2.32 14.52 5.96
N SER A 76 -3.27 13.99 5.19
CA SER A 76 -3.68 12.59 5.26
C SER A 76 -3.98 12.02 3.88
N ILE A 77 -3.52 10.80 3.64
CA ILE A 77 -3.78 10.08 2.39
C ILE A 77 -4.28 8.66 2.66
N ILE A 78 -5.03 8.12 1.71
CA ILE A 78 -5.29 6.69 1.58
C ILE A 78 -4.34 6.18 0.50
N LEU A 79 -3.43 5.29 0.88
CA LEU A 79 -2.46 4.72 -0.05
C LEU A 79 -3.05 3.47 -0.70
N VAL A 80 -3.44 3.59 -1.98
CA VAL A 80 -3.95 2.47 -2.77
C VAL A 80 -2.82 1.92 -3.65
N THR A 81 -2.37 0.70 -3.35
CA THR A 81 -1.37 -0.02 -4.16
C THR A 81 -1.46 -1.51 -3.87
N SER A 82 -0.79 -2.36 -4.64
CA SER A 82 -0.83 -3.81 -4.38
C SER A 82 -0.18 -4.16 -3.04
N ALA A 83 -0.65 -5.23 -2.39
CA ALA A 83 -0.05 -5.70 -1.12
C ALA A 83 1.48 -5.91 -1.22
N LEU A 84 1.96 -6.38 -2.38
CA LEU A 84 3.39 -6.56 -2.66
C LEU A 84 4.21 -5.26 -2.68
N LYS A 85 3.60 -4.15 -3.14
CA LYS A 85 4.25 -2.83 -3.17
C LYS A 85 4.09 -2.06 -1.87
N MET A 86 3.07 -2.41 -1.07
CA MET A 86 2.67 -1.67 0.14
C MET A 86 3.85 -1.44 1.09
N ASP A 87 4.57 -2.49 1.48
CA ASP A 87 5.67 -2.40 2.46
C ASP A 87 6.78 -1.46 1.99
N ARG A 88 7.14 -1.56 0.71
CA ARG A 88 8.19 -0.73 0.10
C ARG A 88 7.77 0.72 0.02
N THR A 89 6.53 0.99 -0.34
CA THR A 89 5.99 2.35 -0.44
C THR A 89 5.83 2.98 0.95
N MET A 90 5.29 2.23 1.92
CA MET A 90 5.18 2.66 3.31
C MET A 90 6.55 2.96 3.92
N PHE A 91 7.56 2.13 3.64
CA PHE A 91 8.93 2.39 4.08
C PHE A 91 9.48 3.72 3.55
N LEU A 92 9.19 4.07 2.31
CA LEU A 92 9.64 5.35 1.72
C LEU A 92 8.85 6.55 2.27
N LEU A 93 7.61 6.33 2.68
CA LEU A 93 6.75 7.39 3.20
C LEU A 93 6.93 7.65 4.71
N ARG A 94 7.55 6.73 5.47
CA ARG A 94 7.64 6.75 6.94
C ARG A 94 8.25 8.01 7.56
N GLU A 95 9.14 8.70 6.84
CA GLU A 95 9.88 9.86 7.36
C GLU A 95 9.15 11.19 7.15
N ASN A 96 7.91 11.14 6.66
CA ASN A 96 7.10 12.32 6.38
C ASN A 96 6.07 12.55 7.48
N SER A 97 5.74 13.81 7.74
CA SER A 97 4.67 14.23 8.67
C SER A 97 3.25 13.97 8.12
N LEU A 98 3.07 12.90 7.33
CA LEU A 98 1.85 12.57 6.61
C LEU A 98 1.12 11.41 7.31
N THR A 99 -0.18 11.56 7.56
CA THR A 99 -1.01 10.46 8.07
C THR A 99 -1.39 9.54 6.91
N ILE A 100 -0.95 8.28 6.94
CA ILE A 100 -1.14 7.36 5.81
C ILE A 100 -2.01 6.20 6.25
N THR A 101 -3.13 6.02 5.56
CA THR A 101 -4.02 4.86 5.72
C THR A 101 -3.74 3.86 4.59
N PRO A 102 -3.14 2.69 4.86
CA PRO A 102 -2.88 1.71 3.81
C PRO A 102 -4.19 1.06 3.34
N ALA A 103 -4.38 0.99 2.03
CA ALA A 103 -5.50 0.32 1.37
C ALA A 103 -4.95 -0.63 0.28
N PRO A 104 -4.38 -1.79 0.69
CA PRO A 104 -3.76 -2.71 -0.26
C PRO A 104 -4.79 -3.34 -1.19
N THR A 105 -4.48 -3.38 -2.48
CA THR A 105 -5.23 -4.17 -3.45
C THR A 105 -4.60 -5.55 -3.56
N ASN A 106 -5.43 -6.60 -3.58
CA ASN A 106 -5.04 -8.00 -3.69
C ASN A 106 -4.27 -8.58 -2.46
N TYR A 107 -4.98 -9.26 -1.55
CA TYR A 107 -4.38 -10.22 -0.60
C TYR A 107 -4.38 -11.60 -1.26
N GLN A 108 -3.25 -12.04 -1.82
CA GLN A 108 -3.06 -13.46 -2.15
C GLN A 108 -2.72 -14.25 -0.88
N VAL A 109 -3.66 -14.32 0.07
CA VAL A 109 -3.55 -15.24 1.21
C VAL A 109 -4.39 -16.47 0.88
N THR A 110 -3.73 -17.56 0.52
CA THR A 110 -4.40 -18.84 0.30
C THR A 110 -4.97 -19.32 1.64
N LEU A 111 -6.16 -19.92 1.66
CA LEU A 111 -6.80 -20.40 2.90
C LEU A 111 -5.92 -21.40 3.70
N ASN A 112 -5.00 -22.10 3.02
CA ASN A 112 -3.99 -22.94 3.65
C ASN A 112 -2.99 -22.16 4.53
N ASP A 113 -2.69 -20.91 4.18
CA ASP A 113 -1.78 -20.05 4.95
C ASP A 113 -2.45 -19.60 6.26
N TRP A 114 -3.79 -19.49 6.28
CA TRP A 114 -4.56 -19.11 7.47
C TRP A 114 -4.72 -20.24 8.49
N GLN A 115 -4.87 -21.49 8.04
CA GLN A 115 -4.96 -22.66 8.93
C GLN A 115 -3.61 -23.00 9.58
N ASN A 116 -2.49 -22.79 8.88
CA ASN A 116 -1.16 -22.98 9.48
C ASN A 116 -0.77 -21.89 10.50
N LEU A 117 -1.43 -20.73 10.49
CA LEU A 117 -1.20 -19.64 11.44
C LEU A 117 -1.88 -19.87 12.81
N THR A 118 -2.82 -20.81 12.93
CA THR A 118 -3.58 -21.04 14.17
C THR A 118 -3.08 -22.20 15.02
N ASP A 119 -2.16 -23.03 14.51
CA ASP A 119 -1.68 -24.25 15.17
C ASP A 119 -0.24 -24.17 15.71
N TRP A 120 0.31 -22.96 15.95
CA TRP A 120 1.71 -22.77 16.32
C TRP A 120 2.11 -23.38 17.68
N LYS A 121 2.67 -24.59 17.62
CA LYS A 121 3.43 -25.26 18.68
C LYS A 121 4.88 -24.75 18.64
N TRP A 122 5.33 -24.18 19.75
CA TRP A 122 6.65 -23.61 20.02
C TRP A 122 7.87 -24.54 19.79
N GLN A 123 7.67 -25.76 19.27
CA GLN A 123 8.71 -26.78 19.12
C GLN A 123 9.41 -26.71 17.74
N ASP A 124 8.80 -26.10 16.73
CA ASP A 124 9.35 -26.03 15.36
C ASP A 124 10.42 -24.94 15.17
N ILE A 125 10.56 -24.01 16.11
CA ILE A 125 11.53 -22.89 16.01
C ILE A 125 12.99 -23.38 16.06
N VAL A 126 13.26 -24.50 16.76
CA VAL A 126 14.63 -25.00 16.94
C VAL A 126 15.14 -25.78 15.72
N THR A 127 14.24 -26.40 14.95
CA THR A 127 14.63 -27.22 13.79
C THR A 127 14.84 -26.40 12.51
N HIS A 128 14.18 -25.25 12.37
CA HIS A 128 14.32 -24.37 11.19
C HIS A 128 15.57 -23.47 11.23
N LEU A 129 16.36 -23.50 12.30
CA LEU A 129 17.64 -22.80 12.41
C LEU A 129 18.83 -23.59 11.84
N LEU A 130 18.62 -24.80 11.31
CA LEU A 130 19.65 -25.56 10.60
C LEU A 130 19.44 -25.50 9.08
N PRO A 131 20.45 -25.02 8.31
CA PRO A 131 20.24 -24.40 7.01
C PRO A 131 20.30 -25.41 5.86
N THR A 132 19.48 -25.23 4.83
CA THR A 132 19.86 -25.61 3.47
C THR A 132 19.23 -24.65 2.46
N SER A 133 20.03 -24.29 1.46
CA SER A 133 19.85 -23.25 0.47
C SER A 133 18.49 -23.21 -0.25
N ALA A 134 17.58 -22.32 0.17
CA ALA A 134 16.64 -21.57 -0.67
C ALA A 134 15.55 -20.88 0.19
N SER A 135 15.77 -19.67 0.67
CA SER A 135 14.66 -18.81 1.16
C SER A 135 15.13 -17.38 1.50
N LEU A 136 15.44 -16.60 0.47
CA LEU A 136 15.52 -15.14 0.61
C LEU A 136 14.12 -14.47 0.74
N GLU A 137 13.04 -15.25 0.62
CA GLU A 137 11.66 -14.74 0.71
C GLU A 137 11.10 -14.72 2.15
N GLN A 138 11.72 -15.41 3.11
CA GLN A 138 11.18 -15.55 4.48
C GLN A 138 11.62 -14.44 5.47
N THR A 139 12.48 -13.51 5.07
CA THR A 139 12.93 -12.45 6.01
C THR A 139 11.89 -11.35 6.22
N SER A 140 10.96 -11.15 5.28
CA SER A 140 9.99 -10.03 5.35
C SER A 140 8.83 -10.26 6.33
N GLN A 141 8.51 -11.51 6.71
CA GLN A 141 7.38 -11.79 7.60
C GLN A 141 7.66 -11.46 9.07
N THR A 142 8.90 -11.57 9.52
CA THR A 142 9.25 -11.34 10.94
C THR A 142 9.15 -9.86 11.34
N LEU A 143 9.22 -8.93 10.38
CA LEU A 143 9.18 -7.49 10.67
C LEU A 143 7.76 -6.95 10.95
N TRP A 144 6.71 -7.64 10.50
CA TRP A 144 5.32 -7.25 10.75
C TRP A 144 4.86 -7.57 12.18
N GLU A 145 5.46 -8.58 12.81
CA GLU A 145 5.13 -9.03 14.17
C GLU A 145 5.48 -7.97 15.24
N TYR A 146 6.45 -7.10 14.98
CA TYR A 146 6.86 -6.05 15.93
C TYR A 146 5.96 -4.79 15.89
N PHE A 147 5.41 -4.44 14.72
CA PHE A 147 4.61 -3.21 14.56
C PHE A 147 3.14 -3.39 14.97
N GLY A 148 2.54 -4.56 14.72
CA GLY A 148 1.16 -4.85 15.13
C GLY A 148 0.95 -4.87 16.65
N LEU A 149 1.89 -5.48 17.38
CA LEU A 149 1.84 -5.53 18.85
C LEU A 149 2.10 -4.16 19.49
N THR A 150 2.93 -3.31 18.87
CA THR A 150 3.23 -1.97 19.39
C THR A 150 2.03 -1.03 19.22
N TYR A 151 1.32 -1.10 18.09
CA TYR A 151 0.13 -0.27 17.84
C TYR A 151 -1.02 -0.57 18.83
N TYR A 152 -1.28 -1.85 19.11
CA TYR A 152 -2.33 -2.22 20.07
C TYR A 152 -1.96 -1.91 21.53
N ARG A 153 -0.68 -1.88 21.87
CA ARG A 153 -0.23 -1.64 23.26
C ARG A 153 -0.23 -0.16 23.64
N ILE A 154 -0.09 0.75 22.68
CA ILE A 154 -0.12 2.20 22.93
C ILE A 154 -1.57 2.71 23.10
N ARG A 155 -2.55 2.10 22.44
CA ARG A 155 -3.97 2.46 22.56
C ARG A 155 -4.68 1.82 23.77
N ALA A 156 -4.05 0.86 24.44
CA ALA A 156 -4.58 0.26 25.66
C ALA A 156 -4.15 0.99 26.95
N ILE A 157 -3.23 1.97 26.83
CA ILE A 157 -2.63 2.70 27.97
C ILE A 157 -2.93 4.21 27.90
N PHE A 158 -3.58 4.71 26.83
CA PHE A 158 -4.08 6.08 26.70
C PHE A 158 -5.49 6.12 26.11
#